data_AF-A0A838EHV9-F1
#
_entry.id   AF-A0A838EHV9-F1
#
_cell.length_a   1.000
_cell.length_b   1.000
_cell.length_c   1.000
_cell.angle_alpha   90.00
_cell.angle_beta   90.00
_cell.angle_gamma   90.00
#
_symmetry.space_group_name_H-M   'P 1'
#
loop_
_entity.id
_entity.type
_entity.pdbx_description
1 polymer ?
#
loop_
_entity_poly.entity_id
_entity_poly.type
_entity_poly.pdbx_seq_one_letter_code
_entity_poly.pdbx_strand_id
1 'polypeptide(L)'
;MIPSQNTINVFLSSVPEDEDFLRHLEKHLSTLQRNGLITLWSQRLVVPGVDWAKEVDQLIEQASIILLLVSPDFLASEYCHEVEVKRALELQETGQAHVIPVLLRPADWKDTPFGHLSPLPDDGKAIATWPNQDEAFLQVIEGIKKVLRNRQLDHVKQSGDRTPQPSPISPKPQPFPLVWNVPYRYPAILTGRDQLIEHIFAGFRADPFSGNIPIQSLTGLGGLGKTQTAVAYAYRYRKHYQMVLWIRADTEGDLVTNFTEIALKQLHMSVTKAQQPENLHAAIQEWLRTTTDWLLILDNADTLPLVEPFLPNFAGGHLLLTSRATAMDTLAQPHALTPLSPDDGALCILRRASYIPWSGQLRDAPSPASVKAAQELSQLMGGLPLALEQAGAYIETTGRGVGGYLELYKQYRPEIQQHSYGDVRSYREAVAFAWTIAREAVELESPAALELLHLCAYLAPDGIPYALFPKDARILGLVLGPVAAVPLRLDQAIT
;
A
#
# COMPACT_ATOMS: atom_id res chain seq x y z
N MET A 1 -3.44 -31.11 -4.85
CA MET A 1 -4.50 -30.50 -5.68
C MET A 1 -5.69 -30.20 -4.79
N ILE A 2 -6.03 -28.92 -4.63
CA ILE A 2 -7.25 -28.43 -3.99
C ILE A 2 -7.83 -27.41 -4.99
N PRO A 3 -9.13 -27.46 -5.34
CA PRO A 3 -9.69 -26.55 -6.34
C PRO A 3 -9.74 -25.12 -5.79
N SER A 4 -9.32 -24.15 -6.59
CA SER A 4 -9.43 -22.71 -6.33
C SER A 4 -10.91 -22.31 -6.21
N GLN A 5 -11.39 -22.12 -4.99
CA GLN A 5 -12.76 -21.63 -4.76
C GLN A 5 -12.85 -20.14 -5.11
N ASN A 6 -13.77 -19.82 -6.02
CA ASN A 6 -14.02 -18.48 -6.55
C ASN A 6 -14.92 -17.72 -5.56
N THR A 7 -14.40 -16.74 -4.83
CA THR A 7 -15.14 -15.93 -3.84
C THR A 7 -16.24 -15.10 -4.53
N ILE A 8 -17.46 -15.09 -3.97
CA ILE A 8 -18.64 -14.39 -4.52
C ILE A 8 -18.82 -13.03 -3.84
N ASN A 9 -18.89 -11.95 -4.60
CA ASN A 9 -19.11 -10.61 -4.03
C ASN A 9 -20.59 -10.42 -3.67
N VAL A 10 -20.84 -9.97 -2.43
CA VAL A 10 -22.17 -9.75 -1.87
C VAL A 10 -22.26 -8.29 -1.43
N PHE A 11 -23.15 -7.53 -2.07
CA PHE A 11 -23.43 -6.14 -1.70
C PHE A 11 -24.63 -6.07 -0.76
N LEU A 12 -24.50 -5.29 0.32
CA LEU A 12 -25.53 -5.03 1.32
C LEU A 12 -26.08 -3.62 1.08
N SER A 13 -27.28 -3.54 0.50
CA SER A 13 -28.03 -2.29 0.33
C SER A 13 -28.86 -2.06 1.59
N SER A 14 -28.56 -1.00 2.33
CA SER A 14 -29.11 -0.72 3.66
C SER A 14 -29.14 0.78 3.93
N VAL A 15 -30.00 1.22 4.84
CA VAL A 15 -30.06 2.61 5.30
C VAL A 15 -29.42 2.78 6.69
N PRO A 16 -28.91 3.97 7.06
CA PRO A 16 -28.28 4.22 8.35
C PRO A 16 -29.15 3.85 9.57
N GLU A 17 -30.47 3.95 9.44
CA GLU A 17 -31.45 3.66 10.48
C GLU A 17 -31.49 2.18 10.88
N ASP A 18 -30.99 1.28 10.01
CA ASP A 18 -30.94 -0.17 10.23
C ASP A 18 -29.53 -0.69 10.58
N GLU A 19 -28.62 0.20 11.01
CA GLU A 19 -27.21 -0.15 11.25
C GLU A 19 -27.02 -1.32 12.23
N ASP A 20 -27.88 -1.42 13.26
CA ASP A 20 -27.82 -2.52 14.24
C ASP A 20 -28.09 -3.88 13.60
N PHE A 21 -29.10 -3.96 12.73
CA PHE A 21 -29.41 -5.18 11.98
C PHE A 21 -28.30 -5.53 10.99
N LEU A 22 -27.74 -4.52 10.30
CA LEU A 22 -26.61 -4.70 9.40
C LEU A 22 -25.40 -5.30 10.12
N ARG A 23 -25.01 -4.73 11.28
CA ARG A 23 -23.89 -5.23 12.09
C ARG A 23 -24.12 -6.67 12.58
N HIS A 24 -25.35 -7.02 12.92
CA HIS A 24 -25.69 -8.40 13.27
C HIS A 24 -25.57 -9.35 12.07
N LEU A 25 -26.10 -8.97 10.91
CA LEU A 25 -25.99 -9.77 9.70
C LEU A 25 -24.52 -10.00 9.29
N GLU A 26 -23.66 -8.98 9.36
CA GLU A 26 -22.23 -9.08 9.07
C GLU A 26 -21.54 -10.11 9.98
N LYS A 27 -21.88 -10.15 11.27
CA LYS A 27 -21.35 -11.16 12.21
C LYS A 27 -21.74 -12.58 11.79
N HIS A 28 -22.98 -12.78 11.40
CA HIS A 28 -23.50 -14.07 10.92
C HIS A 28 -22.86 -14.50 9.57
N LEU A 29 -22.54 -13.54 8.70
CA LEU A 29 -21.86 -13.78 7.42
C LEU A 29 -20.35 -14.04 7.57
N SER A 30 -19.75 -13.74 8.72
CA SER A 30 -18.30 -13.81 8.95
C SER A 30 -17.69 -15.19 8.67
N THR A 31 -18.40 -16.29 8.93
CA THR A 31 -17.92 -17.64 8.62
C THR A 31 -17.82 -17.88 7.12
N LEU A 32 -18.78 -17.39 6.33
CA LEU A 32 -18.73 -17.50 4.87
C LEU A 32 -17.59 -16.65 4.29
N GLN A 33 -17.33 -15.48 4.88
CA GLN A 33 -16.24 -14.61 4.48
C GLN A 33 -14.87 -15.20 4.82
N ARG A 34 -14.68 -15.73 6.03
CA ARG A 34 -13.42 -16.40 6.45
C ARG A 34 -13.12 -17.64 5.63
N ASN A 35 -14.15 -18.38 5.22
CA ASN A 35 -14.00 -19.55 4.37
C ASN A 35 -13.78 -19.18 2.88
N GLY A 36 -13.66 -17.89 2.55
CA GLY A 36 -13.44 -17.45 1.17
C GLY A 36 -14.61 -17.75 0.23
N LEU A 37 -15.82 -17.93 0.76
CA LEU A 37 -17.01 -18.17 -0.06
C LEU A 37 -17.62 -16.85 -0.54
N ILE A 38 -17.56 -15.81 0.29
CA ILE A 38 -18.08 -14.48 -0.05
C ILE A 38 -17.13 -13.33 0.32
N THR A 39 -17.28 -12.20 -0.36
CA THR A 39 -16.72 -10.90 0.04
C THR A 39 -17.88 -9.94 0.29
N LEU A 40 -17.93 -9.27 1.44
CA LEU A 40 -19.01 -8.34 1.79
C LEU A 40 -18.66 -6.90 1.41
N TRP A 41 -19.61 -6.21 0.78
CA TRP A 41 -19.55 -4.79 0.47
C TRP A 41 -20.78 -4.08 1.01
N SER A 42 -20.63 -2.84 1.48
CA SER A 42 -21.74 -1.98 1.92
C SER A 42 -21.37 -0.51 1.70
N GLN A 43 -22.37 0.37 1.64
CA GLN A 43 -22.18 1.82 1.48
C GLN A 43 -21.26 2.44 2.55
N ARG A 44 -21.08 1.77 3.70
CA ARG A 44 -20.18 2.18 4.80
C ARG A 44 -18.69 2.13 4.44
N LEU A 45 -18.32 1.37 3.42
CA LEU A 45 -16.94 1.19 2.99
C LEU A 45 -16.48 2.27 2.02
N VAL A 46 -17.36 3.19 1.63
CA VAL A 46 -17.05 4.32 0.76
C VAL A 46 -16.28 5.38 1.57
N VAL A 47 -15.08 5.71 1.10
CA VAL A 47 -14.17 6.66 1.76
C VAL A 47 -14.74 8.08 1.67
N PRO A 48 -14.80 8.86 2.77
CA PRO A 48 -15.25 10.25 2.71
C PRO A 48 -14.44 11.08 1.71
N GLY A 49 -15.12 11.85 0.84
CA GLY A 49 -14.49 12.73 -0.14
C GLY A 49 -14.46 12.23 -1.57
N VAL A 50 -14.94 11.00 -1.84
CA VAL A 50 -15.18 10.51 -3.20
C VAL A 50 -16.61 10.82 -3.67
N ASP A 51 -16.86 10.75 -4.97
CA ASP A 51 -18.21 10.82 -5.55
C ASP A 51 -19.01 9.59 -5.12
N TRP A 52 -19.73 9.74 -4.00
CA TRP A 52 -20.35 8.64 -3.27
C TRP A 52 -21.29 7.81 -4.14
N ALA A 53 -22.05 8.47 -5.02
CA ALA A 53 -22.97 7.78 -5.92
C ALA A 53 -22.24 6.88 -6.92
N LYS A 54 -21.13 7.35 -7.52
CA LYS A 54 -20.35 6.55 -8.47
C LYS A 54 -19.66 5.35 -7.84
N GLU A 55 -19.21 5.49 -6.60
CA GLU A 55 -18.56 4.37 -5.90
C GLU A 55 -19.58 3.29 -5.53
N VAL A 56 -20.77 3.69 -5.06
CA VAL A 56 -21.88 2.77 -4.78
C VAL A 56 -22.32 2.04 -6.04
N ASP A 57 -22.46 2.75 -7.18
CA ASP A 57 -22.79 2.14 -8.47
C ASP A 57 -21.75 1.08 -8.87
N GLN A 58 -20.46 1.36 -8.71
CA GLN A 58 -19.39 0.40 -9.02
C GLN A 58 -19.45 -0.85 -8.13
N LEU A 59 -19.80 -0.70 -6.85
CA LEU A 59 -19.95 -1.83 -5.94
C LEU A 59 -21.16 -2.70 -6.32
N ILE A 60 -22.27 -2.07 -6.73
CA ILE A 60 -23.46 -2.78 -7.22
C ILE A 60 -23.16 -3.53 -8.52
N GLU A 61 -22.47 -2.91 -9.47
CA GLU A 61 -22.12 -3.53 -10.76
C GLU A 61 -21.20 -4.75 -10.63
N GLN A 62 -20.34 -4.76 -9.62
CA GLN A 62 -19.43 -5.88 -9.38
C GLN A 62 -20.03 -6.96 -8.45
N ALA A 63 -21.23 -6.72 -7.91
CA ALA A 63 -21.88 -7.61 -6.96
C ALA A 63 -22.51 -8.79 -7.69
N SER A 64 -22.19 -10.00 -7.22
CA SER A 64 -22.79 -11.23 -7.72
C SER A 64 -24.09 -11.52 -6.98
N ILE A 65 -24.18 -11.17 -5.70
CA ILE A 65 -25.42 -11.22 -4.91
C ILE A 65 -25.65 -9.83 -4.32
N ILE A 66 -26.89 -9.36 -4.36
CA ILE A 66 -27.29 -8.08 -3.79
C ILE A 66 -28.37 -8.37 -2.75
N LEU A 67 -28.10 -8.03 -1.48
CA LEU A 67 -29.07 -8.15 -0.39
C LEU A 67 -29.72 -6.79 -0.18
N LEU A 68 -31.03 -6.72 -0.38
CA LEU A 68 -31.82 -5.53 -0.07
C LEU A 68 -32.30 -5.66 1.38
N LEU A 69 -31.79 -4.85 2.30
CA LEU A 69 -32.16 -4.93 3.72
C LEU A 69 -33.46 -4.15 3.95
N VAL A 70 -34.59 -4.84 3.78
CA VAL A 70 -35.93 -4.24 3.71
C VAL A 70 -36.45 -3.86 5.10
N SER A 71 -36.84 -2.61 5.23
CA SER A 71 -37.48 -2.01 6.40
C SER A 71 -38.37 -0.84 5.95
N PRO A 72 -39.21 -0.27 6.85
CA PRO A 72 -39.95 0.96 6.52
C PRO A 72 -39.05 2.12 6.09
N ASP A 73 -37.89 2.30 6.73
CA ASP A 73 -36.96 3.38 6.40
C ASP A 73 -36.23 3.12 5.07
N PHE A 74 -35.92 1.85 4.76
CA PHE A 74 -35.39 1.45 3.46
C PHE A 74 -36.37 1.76 2.32
N LEU A 75 -37.66 1.47 2.50
CA LEU A 75 -38.69 1.75 1.50
C LEU A 75 -38.97 3.24 1.34
N ALA A 76 -38.76 4.05 2.39
CA ALA A 76 -38.95 5.50 2.36
C ALA A 76 -37.76 6.26 1.74
N SER A 77 -36.61 5.61 1.54
CA SER A 77 -35.40 6.23 1.00
C SER A 77 -35.46 6.36 -0.53
N GLU A 78 -35.63 7.59 -1.03
CA GLU A 78 -35.65 7.90 -2.47
C GLU A 78 -34.39 7.41 -3.20
N TYR A 79 -33.21 7.56 -2.58
CA TYR A 79 -31.95 7.15 -3.20
C TYR A 79 -31.85 5.62 -3.36
N CYS A 80 -32.24 4.84 -2.35
CA CYS A 80 -32.25 3.38 -2.44
C CYS A 80 -33.26 2.90 -3.49
N HIS A 81 -34.41 3.54 -3.59
CA HIS A 81 -35.46 3.14 -4.51
C HIS A 81 -35.15 3.49 -5.98
N GLU A 82 -34.64 4.70 -6.25
CA GLU A 82 -34.45 5.18 -7.64
C GLU A 82 -33.12 4.72 -8.28
N VAL A 83 -32.09 4.49 -7.48
CA VAL A 83 -30.74 4.18 -7.98
C VAL A 83 -30.37 2.72 -7.69
N GLU A 84 -30.28 2.34 -6.41
CA GLU A 84 -29.73 1.03 -6.05
C GLU A 84 -30.64 -0.14 -6.41
N VAL A 85 -31.93 -0.06 -6.05
CA VAL A 85 -32.91 -1.12 -6.32
C VAL A 85 -33.12 -1.28 -7.83
N LYS A 86 -33.24 -0.16 -8.56
CA LYS A 86 -33.39 -0.19 -10.01
C LYS A 86 -32.20 -0.87 -10.67
N ARG A 87 -30.97 -0.46 -10.33
CA ARG A 87 -29.76 -1.05 -10.90
C ARG A 87 -29.60 -2.53 -10.52
N ALA A 88 -29.91 -2.89 -9.28
CA ALA A 88 -29.89 -4.28 -8.82
C ALA A 88 -30.84 -5.17 -9.64
N LEU A 89 -32.05 -4.69 -9.93
CA LEU A 89 -33.03 -5.41 -10.74
C LEU A 89 -32.59 -5.56 -12.20
N GLU A 90 -32.00 -4.53 -12.82
CA GLU A 90 -31.41 -4.63 -14.16
C GLU A 90 -30.30 -5.71 -14.23
N LEU A 91 -29.45 -5.77 -13.21
CA LEU A 91 -28.41 -6.80 -13.11
C LEU A 91 -29.00 -8.21 -12.92
N GLN A 92 -30.16 -8.31 -12.26
CA GLN A 92 -30.87 -9.57 -12.13
C GLN A 92 -31.50 -10.04 -13.45
N GLU A 93 -32.18 -9.14 -14.16
CA GLU A 93 -32.80 -9.44 -15.46
C GLU A 93 -31.76 -9.92 -16.48
N THR A 94 -30.56 -9.34 -16.44
CA THR A 94 -29.42 -9.73 -17.29
C THR A 94 -28.65 -10.94 -16.77
N GLY A 95 -29.02 -11.49 -15.60
CA GLY A 95 -28.40 -12.67 -14.98
C GLY A 95 -27.03 -12.42 -14.33
N GLN A 96 -26.59 -11.16 -14.27
CA GLN A 96 -25.28 -10.76 -13.72
C GLN A 96 -25.27 -10.82 -12.19
N ALA A 97 -26.36 -10.42 -11.54
CA ALA A 97 -26.52 -10.48 -10.08
C ALA A 97 -27.76 -11.29 -9.67
N HIS A 98 -27.76 -11.80 -8.44
CA HIS A 98 -28.95 -12.36 -7.81
C HIS A 98 -29.40 -11.44 -6.68
N VAL A 99 -30.61 -10.88 -6.79
CA VAL A 99 -31.14 -9.92 -5.81
C VAL A 99 -32.03 -10.67 -4.82
N ILE A 100 -31.77 -10.47 -3.53
CA ILE A 100 -32.49 -11.15 -2.45
C ILE A 100 -33.00 -10.10 -1.46
N PRO A 101 -34.32 -9.92 -1.33
CA PRO A 101 -34.89 -9.13 -0.24
C PRO A 101 -34.63 -9.82 1.10
N VAL A 102 -34.06 -9.11 2.07
CA VAL A 102 -33.88 -9.57 3.45
C VAL A 102 -34.76 -8.72 4.36
N LEU A 103 -35.82 -9.28 4.91
CA LEU A 103 -36.83 -8.57 5.68
C LEU A 103 -36.32 -8.29 7.10
N LEU A 104 -35.86 -7.07 7.37
CA LEU A 104 -35.39 -6.68 8.70
C LEU A 104 -36.55 -6.33 9.64
N ARG A 105 -37.45 -5.46 9.19
CA ARG A 105 -38.61 -4.97 9.95
C ARG A 105 -39.89 -5.15 9.15
N PRO A 106 -41.07 -5.29 9.81
CA PRO A 106 -42.35 -5.35 9.10
C PRO A 106 -42.51 -4.13 8.19
N ALA A 107 -42.69 -4.37 6.89
CA ALA A 107 -42.77 -3.33 5.87
C ALA A 107 -43.69 -3.79 4.73
N ASP A 108 -44.32 -2.84 4.04
CA ASP A 108 -45.21 -3.13 2.91
C ASP A 108 -44.42 -3.24 1.58
N TRP A 109 -43.62 -4.30 1.47
CA TRP A 109 -42.67 -4.47 0.37
C TRP A 109 -43.25 -5.25 -0.82
N LYS A 110 -44.45 -5.80 -0.72
CA LYS A 110 -45.05 -6.63 -1.78
C LYS A 110 -45.47 -5.83 -3.01
N ASP A 111 -45.79 -4.56 -2.82
CA ASP A 111 -46.18 -3.64 -3.89
C ASP A 111 -44.99 -2.88 -4.50
N THR A 112 -43.75 -3.30 -4.21
CA THR A 112 -42.53 -2.72 -4.80
C THR A 112 -42.11 -3.47 -6.08
N PRO A 113 -41.22 -2.89 -6.92
CA PRO A 113 -40.72 -3.56 -8.13
C PRO A 113 -40.05 -4.93 -7.87
N PHE A 114 -39.55 -5.18 -6.66
CA PHE A 114 -38.93 -6.44 -6.25
C PHE A 114 -39.86 -7.33 -5.38
N GLY A 115 -41.12 -6.94 -5.18
CA GLY A 115 -42.10 -7.67 -4.35
C GLY A 115 -42.41 -9.09 -4.84
N HIS A 116 -42.09 -9.38 -6.10
CA HIS A 116 -42.23 -10.71 -6.71
C HIS A 116 -41.05 -11.65 -6.40
N LEU A 117 -39.95 -11.15 -5.82
CA LEU A 117 -38.78 -11.96 -5.46
C LEU A 117 -39.01 -12.74 -4.17
N SER A 118 -38.39 -13.91 -4.07
CA SER A 118 -38.44 -14.72 -2.85
C SER A 118 -37.59 -14.07 -1.75
N PRO A 119 -38.19 -13.68 -0.61
CA PRO A 119 -37.48 -13.00 0.46
C PRO A 119 -36.74 -13.98 1.38
N LEU A 120 -35.83 -13.45 2.19
CA LEU A 120 -35.28 -14.08 3.37
C LEU A 120 -35.71 -13.31 4.63
N PRO A 121 -36.04 -13.98 5.75
CA PRO A 121 -36.18 -15.43 5.91
C PRO A 121 -37.24 -16.05 4.97
N ASP A 122 -37.07 -17.35 4.64
CA ASP A 122 -37.87 -18.08 3.63
C ASP A 122 -39.39 -18.07 3.96
N ASP A 123 -39.76 -17.86 5.23
CA ASP A 123 -41.15 -17.79 5.69
C ASP A 123 -41.79 -16.39 5.56
N GLY A 124 -41.03 -15.40 5.09
CA GLY A 124 -41.47 -14.02 4.90
C GLY A 124 -41.68 -13.22 6.18
N LYS A 125 -41.25 -13.73 7.35
CA LYS A 125 -41.33 -12.98 8.62
C LYS A 125 -40.12 -12.09 8.80
N ALA A 126 -40.36 -10.81 9.07
CA ALA A 126 -39.30 -9.85 9.36
C ALA A 126 -38.49 -10.22 10.61
N ILE A 127 -37.16 -10.14 10.55
CA ILE A 127 -36.22 -10.53 11.60
C ILE A 127 -36.56 -9.89 12.95
N ALA A 128 -36.99 -8.62 12.95
CA ALA A 128 -37.37 -7.89 14.18
C ALA A 128 -38.54 -8.52 14.95
N THR A 129 -39.36 -9.36 14.31
CA THR A 129 -40.53 -10.00 14.93
C THR A 129 -40.24 -11.38 15.51
N TRP A 130 -39.03 -11.90 15.32
CA TRP A 130 -38.64 -13.21 15.84
C TRP A 130 -38.35 -13.13 17.35
N PRO A 131 -38.78 -14.12 18.15
CA PRO A 131 -38.41 -14.22 19.56
C PRO A 131 -36.89 -14.28 19.76
N ASN A 132 -36.19 -14.94 18.82
CA ASN A 132 -34.74 -15.01 18.77
C ASN A 132 -34.25 -14.54 17.40
N GLN A 133 -33.60 -13.38 17.36
CA GLN A 133 -33.11 -12.80 16.12
C GLN A 133 -31.94 -13.58 15.51
N ASP A 134 -31.14 -14.28 16.32
CA ASP A 134 -30.04 -15.10 15.80
C ASP A 134 -30.55 -16.32 15.00
N GLU A 135 -31.69 -16.88 15.39
CA GLU A 135 -32.36 -17.93 14.61
C GLU A 135 -32.86 -17.39 13.26
N ALA A 136 -33.40 -16.17 13.25
CA ALA A 136 -33.84 -15.51 12.03
C ALA A 136 -32.66 -15.23 11.09
N PHE A 137 -31.54 -14.69 11.61
CA PHE A 137 -30.33 -14.47 10.83
C PHE A 137 -29.74 -15.79 10.32
N LEU A 138 -29.76 -16.87 11.12
CA LEU A 138 -29.32 -18.18 10.67
C LEU A 138 -30.11 -18.67 9.44
N GLN A 139 -31.44 -18.47 9.40
CA GLN A 139 -32.24 -18.78 8.22
C GLN A 139 -31.81 -17.96 6.98
N VAL A 140 -31.48 -16.68 7.17
CA VAL A 140 -30.93 -15.85 6.09
C VAL A 140 -29.62 -16.44 5.56
N ILE A 141 -28.70 -16.86 6.44
CA ILE A 141 -27.44 -17.49 6.05
C ILE A 141 -27.66 -18.81 5.29
N GLU A 142 -28.62 -19.63 5.74
CA GLU A 142 -28.98 -20.88 5.06
C GLU A 142 -29.55 -20.63 3.66
N GLY A 143 -30.41 -19.63 3.51
CA GLY A 143 -30.91 -19.15 2.22
C GLY A 143 -29.78 -18.75 1.27
N ILE A 144 -28.85 -17.91 1.75
CA ILE A 144 -27.67 -17.48 0.97
C ILE A 144 -26.82 -18.69 0.56
N LYS A 145 -26.58 -19.65 1.46
CA LYS A 145 -25.86 -20.90 1.13
C LYS A 145 -26.55 -21.74 0.05
N LYS A 146 -27.89 -21.73 -0.04
CA LYS A 146 -28.62 -22.39 -1.14
C LYS A 146 -28.31 -21.71 -2.48
N VAL A 147 -28.35 -20.37 -2.52
CA VAL A 147 -28.02 -19.58 -3.72
C VAL A 147 -26.58 -19.83 -4.19
N LEU A 148 -25.61 -19.83 -3.25
CA LEU A 148 -24.20 -20.11 -3.56
C LEU A 148 -24.01 -21.50 -4.17
N ARG A 149 -24.73 -22.52 -3.66
CA ARG A 149 -24.66 -23.90 -4.18
C ARG A 149 -25.26 -24.04 -5.57
N ASN A 150 -26.41 -23.42 -5.82
CA ASN A 150 -27.08 -23.49 -7.13
C ASN A 150 -26.22 -22.86 -8.23
N ARG A 151 -25.55 -21.73 -7.94
CA ARG A 151 -24.61 -21.12 -8.88
C ARG A 151 -23.38 -21.97 -9.19
N GLN A 152 -22.86 -22.72 -8.20
CA GLN A 152 -21.77 -23.66 -8.46
C GLN A 152 -22.23 -24.81 -9.37
N LEU A 153 -23.49 -25.24 -9.27
CA LEU A 153 -24.06 -26.30 -10.11
C LEU A 153 -24.33 -25.83 -11.55
N ASP A 154 -24.73 -24.58 -11.76
CA ASP A 154 -24.94 -24.01 -13.10
C ASP A 154 -23.62 -23.86 -13.88
N HIS A 155 -22.52 -23.54 -13.18
CA HIS A 155 -21.17 -23.53 -13.76
C HIS A 155 -20.70 -24.92 -14.24
N VAL A 156 -21.14 -26.00 -13.59
CA VAL A 156 -20.77 -27.39 -13.93
C VAL A 156 -21.61 -27.94 -15.09
N LYS A 157 -22.86 -27.48 -15.27
CA LYS A 157 -23.73 -27.92 -16.39
C LYS A 157 -23.38 -27.28 -17.72
N GLN A 158 -22.80 -26.07 -17.73
CA GLN A 158 -22.38 -25.38 -18.96
C GLN A 158 -21.03 -25.89 -19.53
N SER A 159 -20.31 -26.75 -18.82
CA SER A 159 -18.97 -27.25 -19.19
C SER A 159 -18.96 -28.66 -19.81
N GLY A 160 -20.13 -29.21 -20.18
CA GLY A 160 -20.29 -30.60 -20.63
C GLY A 160 -20.06 -30.91 -22.11
N ASP A 161 -19.91 -29.93 -23.00
CA ASP A 161 -19.81 -30.21 -24.44
C ASP A 161 -19.00 -29.14 -25.19
N ARG A 162 -17.67 -29.26 -25.16
CA ARG A 162 -16.71 -28.74 -26.18
C ARG A 162 -15.27 -29.10 -25.81
N THR A 163 -14.57 -29.70 -26.76
CA THR A 163 -13.11 -29.90 -26.76
C THR A 163 -12.38 -28.57 -26.55
N PRO A 164 -11.21 -28.56 -25.87
CA PRO A 164 -10.58 -27.34 -25.40
C PRO A 164 -9.95 -26.56 -26.56
N GLN A 165 -10.64 -25.53 -27.02
CA GLN A 165 -9.99 -24.37 -27.64
C GLN A 165 -9.79 -23.30 -26.56
N PRO A 166 -8.58 -22.72 -26.42
CA PRO A 166 -8.37 -21.64 -25.47
C PRO A 166 -9.05 -20.38 -26.00
N SER A 167 -9.96 -19.83 -25.21
CA SER A 167 -10.49 -18.47 -25.39
C SER A 167 -10.46 -17.77 -24.03
N PRO A 168 -10.29 -16.44 -24.03
CA PRO A 168 -9.40 -15.75 -23.12
C PRO A 168 -9.98 -15.63 -21.71
N ILE A 169 -9.18 -16.05 -20.74
CA ILE A 169 -9.40 -15.83 -19.31
C ILE A 169 -9.35 -14.32 -19.08
N SER A 170 -10.48 -13.67 -18.81
CA SER A 170 -10.47 -12.35 -18.20
C SER A 170 -10.17 -12.50 -16.71
N PRO A 171 -9.03 -11.99 -16.19
CA PRO A 171 -8.62 -12.21 -14.81
C PRO A 171 -9.41 -11.32 -13.83
N LYS A 172 -9.86 -11.88 -12.70
CA LYS A 172 -10.26 -11.07 -11.53
C LYS A 172 -9.00 -10.34 -10.99
N PRO A 173 -9.12 -9.08 -10.51
CA PRO A 173 -7.98 -8.30 -10.04
C PRO A 173 -7.40 -8.91 -8.76
N GLN A 174 -6.14 -9.34 -8.82
CA GLN A 174 -5.44 -9.86 -7.65
C GLN A 174 -5.16 -8.71 -6.66
N PRO A 175 -5.26 -8.93 -5.33
CA PRO A 175 -4.97 -7.88 -4.34
C PRO A 175 -3.48 -7.50 -4.34
N PHE A 176 -2.61 -8.40 -4.79
CA PHE A 176 -1.20 -8.18 -5.07
C PHE A 176 -0.85 -8.86 -6.39
N PRO A 177 0.18 -8.38 -7.09
CA PRO A 177 0.71 -9.03 -8.29
C PRO A 177 1.16 -10.48 -8.01
N LEU A 178 1.19 -11.32 -9.05
CA LEU A 178 1.67 -12.71 -9.00
C LEU A 178 3.11 -12.80 -8.48
N VAL A 179 3.92 -11.81 -8.82
CA VAL A 179 5.28 -11.65 -8.30
C VAL A 179 5.41 -10.27 -7.67
N TRP A 180 5.83 -10.27 -6.41
CA TRP A 180 6.07 -9.06 -5.62
C TRP A 180 7.33 -9.26 -4.78
N ASN A 181 8.40 -8.53 -5.08
CA ASN A 181 9.64 -8.54 -4.29
C ASN A 181 10.02 -7.16 -3.73
N VAL A 182 9.08 -6.21 -3.66
CA VAL A 182 9.34 -4.89 -3.05
C VAL A 182 9.78 -5.10 -1.60
N PRO A 183 11.01 -4.72 -1.20
CA PRO A 183 11.59 -5.10 0.09
C PRO A 183 11.08 -4.22 1.24
N TYR A 184 10.25 -3.23 0.94
CA TYR A 184 9.74 -2.25 1.88
C TYR A 184 8.26 -2.49 2.17
N ARG A 185 7.86 -2.26 3.43
CA ARG A 185 6.45 -2.14 3.80
C ARG A 185 5.87 -0.86 3.20
N TYR A 186 4.55 -0.80 3.09
CA TYR A 186 3.89 0.44 2.71
C TYR A 186 4.32 1.57 3.66
N PRO A 187 4.84 2.70 3.15
CA PRO A 187 5.27 3.79 4.01
C PRO A 187 4.04 4.40 4.67
N ALA A 188 3.88 4.19 5.98
CA ALA A 188 2.77 4.73 6.75
C ALA A 188 2.77 6.28 6.76
N ILE A 189 3.88 6.92 6.41
CA ILE A 189 4.17 8.35 6.61
C ILE A 189 4.61 9.05 5.31
N LEU A 190 4.02 8.71 4.16
CA LEU A 190 4.29 9.51 2.96
C LEU A 190 3.41 10.77 2.96
N THR A 191 4.03 11.95 3.02
CA THR A 191 3.32 13.23 3.06
C THR A 191 3.66 14.07 1.84
N GLY A 192 2.66 14.75 1.26
CA GLY A 192 2.84 15.72 0.17
C GLY A 192 3.25 15.14 -1.19
N ARG A 193 3.02 13.83 -1.44
CA ARG A 193 3.46 13.14 -2.68
C ARG A 193 2.33 12.57 -3.53
N ASP A 194 1.06 12.74 -3.15
CA ASP A 194 -0.06 12.13 -3.85
C ASP A 194 -0.20 12.57 -5.31
N GLN A 195 -0.14 13.88 -5.56
CA GLN A 195 -0.21 14.42 -6.93
C GLN A 195 0.96 13.93 -7.79
N LEU A 196 2.17 13.86 -7.21
CA LEU A 196 3.34 13.34 -7.91
C LEU A 196 3.12 11.88 -8.32
N ILE A 197 2.61 11.05 -7.41
CA ILE A 197 2.31 9.63 -7.67
C ILE A 197 1.26 9.48 -8.78
N GLU A 198 0.24 10.35 -8.81
CA GLU A 198 -0.76 10.40 -9.88
C GLU A 198 -0.15 10.82 -11.23
N HIS A 199 0.74 11.80 -11.24
CA HIS A 199 1.45 12.23 -12.45
C HIS A 199 2.35 11.13 -13.02
N ILE A 200 3.05 10.36 -12.16
CA ILE A 200 3.83 9.20 -12.61
C ILE A 200 2.92 8.19 -13.34
N PHE A 201 1.76 7.87 -12.75
CA PHE A 201 0.81 6.94 -13.36
C PHE A 201 0.25 7.44 -14.70
N ALA A 202 -0.09 8.74 -14.77
CA ALA A 202 -0.53 9.36 -16.00
C ALA A 202 0.56 9.34 -17.08
N GLY A 203 1.82 9.59 -16.69
CA GLY A 203 2.98 9.54 -17.58
C GLY A 203 3.17 8.17 -18.24
N PHE A 204 2.94 7.08 -17.51
CA PHE A 204 2.97 5.73 -18.09
C PHE A 204 1.89 5.48 -19.15
N ARG A 205 0.81 6.27 -19.16
CA ARG A 205 -0.33 6.12 -20.08
C ARG A 205 -0.36 7.16 -21.22
N ALA A 206 0.58 8.10 -21.25
CA ALA A 206 0.53 9.24 -22.15
C ALA A 206 0.76 8.89 -23.63
N ASP A 207 1.53 7.84 -23.93
CA ASP A 207 1.78 7.38 -25.31
C ASP A 207 1.82 5.85 -25.43
N PRO A 208 0.65 5.18 -25.45
CA PRO A 208 0.57 3.73 -25.54
C PRO A 208 0.91 3.16 -26.94
N PHE A 209 1.18 4.01 -27.94
CA PHE A 209 1.38 3.59 -29.34
C PHE A 209 2.81 3.83 -29.85
N SER A 210 3.70 4.46 -29.08
CA SER A 210 5.10 4.71 -29.46
C SER A 210 5.93 3.45 -29.73
N GLY A 211 5.48 2.27 -29.29
CA GLY A 211 6.24 1.01 -29.38
C GLY A 211 7.42 0.93 -28.40
N ASN A 212 7.75 2.04 -27.72
CA ASN A 212 8.76 2.13 -26.69
C ASN A 212 8.18 1.81 -25.31
N ILE A 213 9.03 1.37 -24.39
CA ILE A 213 8.64 1.18 -22.99
C ILE A 213 8.48 2.56 -22.35
N PRO A 214 7.36 2.85 -21.68
CA PRO A 214 7.22 4.09 -20.96
C PRO A 214 8.12 4.04 -19.71
N ILE A 215 9.10 4.94 -19.66
CA ILE A 215 10.04 5.06 -18.55
C ILE A 215 9.77 6.38 -17.81
N GLN A 216 9.55 6.28 -16.50
CA GLN A 216 9.39 7.42 -15.61
C GLN A 216 10.57 7.41 -14.63
N SER A 217 11.11 8.58 -14.28
CA SER A 217 12.20 8.68 -13.30
C SER A 217 11.88 9.65 -12.17
N LEU A 218 12.24 9.26 -10.95
CA LEU A 218 12.22 10.12 -9.77
C LEU A 218 13.64 10.61 -9.53
N THR A 219 13.87 11.92 -9.63
CA THR A 219 15.20 12.52 -9.49
C THR A 219 15.27 13.47 -8.31
N GLY A 220 16.47 13.71 -7.79
CA GLY A 220 16.70 14.68 -6.73
C GLY A 220 17.79 14.24 -5.73
N LEU A 221 18.13 15.14 -4.81
CA LEU A 221 19.12 14.88 -3.76
C LEU A 221 18.73 13.68 -2.87
N GLY A 222 19.71 13.16 -2.12
CA GLY A 222 19.48 12.09 -1.13
C GLY A 222 18.39 12.47 -0.12
N GLY A 223 17.72 11.51 0.51
CA GLY A 223 16.79 11.82 1.61
C GLY A 223 15.52 12.62 1.25
N LEU A 224 15.28 12.96 -0.02
CA LEU A 224 14.02 13.60 -0.49
C LEU A 224 12.83 12.65 -0.59
N GLY A 225 13.05 11.35 -0.35
CA GLY A 225 11.99 10.33 -0.36
C GLY A 225 11.72 9.71 -1.73
N LYS A 226 12.69 9.69 -2.67
CA LYS A 226 12.53 9.06 -3.99
C LYS A 226 12.13 7.59 -3.88
N THR A 227 12.92 6.79 -3.14
CA THR A 227 12.65 5.39 -2.83
C THR A 227 11.28 5.22 -2.18
N GLN A 228 10.94 6.02 -1.16
CA GLN A 228 9.64 5.94 -0.48
C GLN A 228 8.46 6.31 -1.40
N THR A 229 8.66 7.23 -2.32
CA THR A 229 7.66 7.59 -3.34
C THR A 229 7.47 6.45 -4.34
N ALA A 230 8.54 5.79 -4.78
CA ALA A 230 8.47 4.61 -5.63
C ALA A 230 7.78 3.42 -4.94
N VAL A 231 8.05 3.20 -3.65
CA VAL A 231 7.32 2.20 -2.85
C VAL A 231 5.84 2.54 -2.79
N ALA A 232 5.47 3.77 -2.44
CA ALA A 232 4.06 4.15 -2.38
C ALA A 232 3.35 4.05 -3.74
N TYR A 233 4.02 4.40 -4.83
CA TYR A 233 3.52 4.16 -6.19
C TYR A 233 3.23 2.68 -6.42
N ALA A 234 4.21 1.81 -6.12
CA ALA A 234 4.08 0.36 -6.28
C ALA A 234 2.87 -0.18 -5.53
N TYR A 235 2.69 0.19 -4.26
CA TYR A 235 1.54 -0.24 -3.48
C TYR A 235 0.22 0.36 -3.98
N ARG A 236 0.19 1.66 -4.32
CA ARG A 236 -1.03 2.37 -4.76
C ARG A 236 -1.56 1.79 -6.07
N TYR A 237 -0.68 1.49 -7.02
CA TYR A 237 -1.05 1.01 -8.35
C TYR A 237 -0.81 -0.49 -8.57
N ARG A 238 -0.52 -1.27 -7.52
CA ARG A 238 -0.23 -2.71 -7.63
C ARG A 238 -1.25 -3.52 -8.42
N LYS A 239 -2.53 -3.14 -8.38
CA LYS A 239 -3.62 -3.83 -9.10
C LYS A 239 -3.54 -3.67 -10.63
N HIS A 240 -2.73 -2.73 -11.11
CA HIS A 240 -2.49 -2.53 -12.55
C HIS A 240 -1.38 -3.42 -13.09
N TYR A 241 -0.72 -4.19 -12.23
CA TYR A 241 0.41 -5.01 -12.62
C TYR A 241 0.18 -6.48 -12.27
N GLN A 242 0.45 -7.36 -13.22
CA GLN A 242 0.61 -8.79 -12.97
C GLN A 242 1.88 -9.05 -12.15
N MET A 243 2.89 -8.19 -12.26
CA MET A 243 4.13 -8.30 -11.48
C MET A 243 4.73 -6.96 -11.10
N VAL A 244 5.30 -6.87 -9.90
CA VAL A 244 6.11 -5.73 -9.47
C VAL A 244 7.48 -6.24 -9.04
N LEU A 245 8.49 -5.89 -9.82
CA LEU A 245 9.89 -6.25 -9.65
C LEU A 245 10.66 -5.04 -9.12
N TRP A 246 11.30 -5.20 -7.98
CA TRP A 246 12.18 -4.21 -7.38
C TRP A 246 13.63 -4.68 -7.48
N ILE A 247 14.50 -3.84 -8.02
CA ILE A 247 15.92 -4.14 -8.22
C ILE A 247 16.73 -2.96 -7.72
N ARG A 248 17.77 -3.27 -6.94
CA ARG A 248 18.80 -2.29 -6.57
C ARG A 248 19.80 -2.13 -7.69
N ALA A 249 20.10 -0.89 -8.02
CA ALA A 249 20.98 -0.50 -9.12
C ALA A 249 22.18 0.34 -8.65
N ASP A 250 22.61 0.17 -7.39
CA ASP A 250 23.77 0.87 -6.84
C ASP A 250 25.07 0.49 -7.58
N THR A 251 25.22 -0.80 -7.94
CA THR A 251 26.36 -1.34 -8.69
C THR A 251 25.94 -2.43 -9.69
N GLU A 252 26.83 -2.79 -10.62
CA GLU A 252 26.59 -3.89 -11.58
C GLU A 252 26.41 -5.23 -10.84
N GLY A 253 27.15 -5.43 -9.75
CA GLY A 253 27.01 -6.61 -8.89
C GLY A 253 25.63 -6.71 -8.24
N ASP A 254 25.03 -5.59 -7.84
CA ASP A 254 23.69 -5.56 -7.25
C ASP A 254 22.62 -5.94 -8.28
N LEU A 255 22.75 -5.42 -9.50
CA LEU A 255 21.88 -5.76 -10.63
C LEU A 255 21.93 -7.25 -10.91
N VAL A 256 23.13 -7.80 -11.15
CA VAL A 256 23.31 -9.24 -11.45
C VAL A 256 22.76 -10.10 -10.32
N THR A 257 23.03 -9.74 -9.06
CA THR A 257 22.55 -10.48 -7.89
C THR A 257 21.03 -10.46 -7.78
N ASN A 258 20.39 -9.28 -7.87
CA ASN A 258 18.94 -9.14 -7.74
C ASN A 258 18.20 -9.85 -8.89
N PHE A 259 18.66 -9.66 -10.12
CA PHE A 259 18.12 -10.38 -11.28
C PHE A 259 18.24 -11.90 -11.10
N THR A 260 19.38 -12.37 -10.58
CA THR A 260 19.58 -13.80 -10.30
C THR A 260 18.60 -14.32 -9.26
N GLU A 261 18.39 -13.58 -8.18
CA GLU A 261 17.42 -13.95 -7.14
C GLU A 261 15.99 -14.00 -7.67
N ILE A 262 15.59 -13.02 -8.49
CA ILE A 262 14.26 -13.00 -9.13
C ILE A 262 14.07 -14.24 -10.02
N ALA A 263 15.03 -14.52 -10.91
CA ALA A 263 14.93 -15.66 -11.82
C ALA A 263 14.83 -17.00 -11.10
N LEU A 264 15.65 -17.22 -10.07
CA LEU A 264 15.71 -18.49 -9.34
C LEU A 264 14.58 -18.66 -8.32
N LYS A 265 14.34 -17.63 -7.49
CA LYS A 265 13.45 -17.74 -6.33
C LYS A 265 12.01 -17.38 -6.64
N GLN A 266 11.77 -16.42 -7.54
CA GLN A 266 10.43 -15.90 -7.82
C GLN A 266 9.84 -16.49 -9.11
N LEU A 267 10.66 -16.61 -10.15
CA LEU A 267 10.23 -17.13 -11.45
C LEU A 267 10.43 -18.64 -11.61
N HIS A 268 11.10 -19.27 -10.63
CA HIS A 268 11.40 -20.72 -10.62
C HIS A 268 12.05 -21.22 -11.93
N MET A 269 12.89 -20.38 -12.55
CA MET A 269 13.56 -20.73 -13.79
C MET A 269 14.54 -21.87 -13.54
N SER A 270 14.45 -22.93 -14.35
CA SER A 270 15.39 -24.05 -14.28
C SER A 270 16.74 -23.64 -14.85
N VAL A 271 17.63 -23.13 -14.00
CA VAL A 271 19.01 -22.85 -14.40
C VAL A 271 19.79 -24.16 -14.36
N THR A 272 19.94 -24.77 -15.53
CA THR A 272 20.84 -25.93 -15.67
C THR A 272 22.28 -25.45 -15.43
N LYS A 273 23.10 -26.22 -14.71
CA LYS A 273 24.52 -25.91 -14.40
C LYS A 273 25.43 -25.62 -15.62
N ALA A 274 24.91 -25.73 -16.84
CA ALA A 274 25.59 -25.45 -18.09
C ALA A 274 25.49 -23.98 -18.56
N GLN A 275 24.88 -23.08 -17.78
CA GLN A 275 24.58 -21.72 -18.20
C GLN A 275 25.20 -20.67 -17.25
N GLN A 276 26.25 -20.00 -17.73
CA GLN A 276 26.94 -18.86 -17.11
C GLN A 276 26.00 -17.65 -16.85
N PRO A 277 26.40 -16.63 -16.05
CA PRO A 277 25.59 -15.45 -15.70
C PRO A 277 24.97 -14.72 -16.91
N GLU A 278 25.67 -14.73 -18.05
CA GLU A 278 25.19 -14.17 -19.33
C GLU A 278 23.90 -14.81 -19.86
N ASN A 279 23.59 -16.05 -19.47
CA ASN A 279 22.34 -16.70 -19.85
C ASN A 279 21.14 -16.26 -19.01
N LEU A 280 21.36 -15.77 -17.78
CA LEU A 280 20.28 -15.43 -16.87
C LEU A 280 19.68 -14.06 -17.19
N HIS A 281 20.52 -13.10 -17.58
CA HIS A 281 20.05 -11.82 -18.11
C HIS A 281 19.20 -12.04 -19.36
N ALA A 282 19.70 -12.81 -20.33
CA ALA A 282 18.95 -13.13 -21.54
C ALA A 282 17.63 -13.84 -21.23
N ALA A 283 17.61 -14.75 -20.25
CA ALA A 283 16.40 -15.46 -19.83
C ALA A 283 15.36 -14.51 -19.20
N ILE A 284 15.79 -13.53 -18.40
CA ILE A 284 14.87 -12.53 -17.81
C ILE A 284 14.36 -11.56 -18.87
N GLN A 285 15.21 -11.13 -19.81
CA GLN A 285 14.78 -10.31 -20.94
C GLN A 285 13.73 -11.06 -21.79
N GLU A 286 13.99 -12.32 -22.12
CA GLU A 286 13.04 -13.15 -22.86
C GLU A 286 11.74 -13.40 -22.07
N TRP A 287 11.84 -13.55 -20.76
CA TRP A 287 10.70 -13.70 -19.88
C TRP A 287 9.86 -12.41 -19.79
N LEU A 288 10.49 -11.24 -19.66
CA LEU A 288 9.84 -9.92 -19.69
C LEU A 288 9.18 -9.67 -21.05
N ARG A 289 9.75 -10.20 -22.15
CA ARG A 289 9.21 -10.09 -23.51
C ARG A 289 7.92 -10.87 -23.70
N THR A 290 7.78 -11.99 -22.99
CA THR A 290 6.64 -12.91 -23.10
C THR A 290 5.56 -12.66 -22.05
N THR A 291 5.78 -11.69 -21.16
CA THR A 291 4.87 -11.32 -20.06
C THR A 291 4.41 -9.88 -20.20
N THR A 292 3.15 -9.61 -19.88
CA THR A 292 2.59 -8.25 -19.90
C THR A 292 2.26 -7.73 -18.50
N ASP A 293 2.00 -6.43 -18.40
CA ASP A 293 1.59 -5.72 -17.20
C ASP A 293 2.57 -5.88 -16.03
N TRP A 294 3.87 -5.84 -16.31
CA TRP A 294 4.89 -5.80 -15.25
C TRP A 294 5.29 -4.35 -14.93
N LEU A 295 5.70 -4.11 -13.69
CA LEU A 295 6.40 -2.90 -13.25
C LEU A 295 7.81 -3.28 -12.82
N LEU A 296 8.82 -2.69 -13.45
CA LEU A 296 10.20 -2.81 -13.04
C LEU A 296 10.66 -1.51 -12.38
N ILE A 297 11.03 -1.58 -11.10
CA ILE A 297 11.56 -0.47 -10.33
C ILE A 297 13.07 -0.66 -10.16
N LEU A 298 13.86 0.24 -10.72
CA LEU A 298 15.32 0.30 -10.48
C LEU A 298 15.61 1.42 -9.48
N ASP A 299 15.92 1.03 -8.25
CA ASP A 299 16.22 1.95 -7.16
C ASP A 299 17.73 2.25 -7.14
N ASN A 300 18.10 3.53 -6.93
CA ASN A 300 19.48 4.03 -6.97
C ASN A 300 20.18 3.89 -8.34
N ALA A 301 19.43 4.01 -9.44
CA ALA A 301 19.95 4.04 -10.80
C ALA A 301 20.65 5.39 -11.11
N ASP A 302 21.80 5.65 -10.48
CA ASP A 302 22.49 6.94 -10.53
C ASP A 302 23.17 7.22 -11.88
N THR A 303 23.46 6.20 -12.68
CA THR A 303 24.09 6.37 -13.99
C THR A 303 23.39 5.54 -15.04
N LEU A 304 23.17 6.14 -16.21
CA LEU A 304 22.49 5.47 -17.30
C LEU A 304 23.26 4.26 -17.87
N PRO A 305 24.58 4.34 -18.13
CA PRO A 305 25.33 3.22 -18.70
C PRO A 305 25.31 1.95 -17.83
N LEU A 306 25.09 2.10 -16.52
CA LEU A 306 24.98 0.99 -15.59
C LEU A 306 23.68 0.20 -15.79
N VAL A 307 22.56 0.89 -16.05
CA VAL A 307 21.24 0.26 -16.14
C VAL A 307 20.82 -0.06 -17.56
N GLU A 308 21.30 0.68 -18.56
CA GLU A 308 20.95 0.54 -19.98
C GLU A 308 21.05 -0.91 -20.51
N PRO A 309 22.10 -1.70 -20.18
CA PRO A 309 22.19 -3.10 -20.63
C PRO A 309 21.08 -4.00 -20.08
N PHE A 310 20.44 -3.61 -18.97
CA PHE A 310 19.40 -4.36 -18.28
C PHE A 310 17.99 -3.86 -18.61
N LEU A 311 17.85 -2.77 -19.37
CA LEU A 311 16.53 -2.26 -19.74
C LEU A 311 15.93 -3.15 -20.85
N PRO A 312 14.69 -3.61 -20.68
CA PRO A 312 13.98 -4.26 -21.78
C PRO A 312 13.82 -3.29 -22.96
N ASN A 313 13.79 -3.83 -24.19
CA ASN A 313 13.65 -3.05 -25.43
C ASN A 313 12.35 -3.36 -26.19
N PHE A 314 11.36 -3.93 -25.50
CA PHE A 314 10.06 -4.34 -26.03
C PHE A 314 8.92 -3.85 -25.13
N ALA A 315 7.81 -3.44 -25.72
CA ALA A 315 6.62 -3.02 -24.98
C ALA A 315 5.99 -4.20 -24.21
N GLY A 316 5.39 -3.92 -23.05
CA GLY A 316 4.75 -4.96 -22.22
C GLY A 316 4.61 -4.60 -20.74
N GLY A 317 5.31 -3.57 -20.27
CA GLY A 317 5.22 -3.10 -18.90
C GLY A 317 5.77 -1.69 -18.72
N HIS A 318 5.95 -1.30 -17.47
CA HIS A 318 6.36 0.06 -17.07
C HIS A 318 7.69 0.02 -16.33
N LEU A 319 8.50 1.06 -16.51
CA LEU A 319 9.80 1.18 -15.84
C LEU A 319 9.86 2.45 -14.99
N LEU A 320 10.09 2.29 -13.69
CA LEU A 320 10.26 3.39 -12.75
C LEU A 320 11.69 3.42 -12.21
N LEU A 321 12.38 4.53 -12.41
CA LEU A 321 13.75 4.72 -11.94
C LEU A 321 13.77 5.64 -10.72
N THR A 322 14.65 5.40 -9.76
CA THR A 322 15.06 6.43 -8.78
C THR A 322 16.53 6.78 -9.00
N SER A 323 16.87 8.07 -9.03
CA SER A 323 18.24 8.51 -9.32
C SER A 323 18.57 9.82 -8.61
N ARG A 324 19.84 10.02 -8.26
CA ARG A 324 20.36 11.32 -7.85
C ARG A 324 20.78 12.18 -9.04
N ALA A 325 21.06 11.57 -10.19
CA ALA A 325 21.44 12.27 -11.40
C ALA A 325 20.21 12.83 -12.12
N THR A 326 20.31 14.05 -12.62
CA THR A 326 19.30 14.67 -13.48
C THR A 326 19.44 14.26 -14.95
N ALA A 327 20.54 13.61 -15.33
CA ALA A 327 20.88 13.31 -16.73
C ALA A 327 20.18 12.06 -17.30
N MET A 328 18.92 11.80 -16.91
CA MET A 328 18.08 10.72 -17.48
C MET A 328 17.06 11.22 -18.52
N ASP A 329 17.07 12.53 -18.81
CA ASP A 329 16.04 13.24 -19.57
C ASP A 329 15.82 12.72 -21.01
N THR A 330 16.79 12.00 -21.59
CA THR A 330 16.67 11.44 -22.96
C THR A 330 15.96 10.11 -23.03
N LEU A 331 15.86 9.36 -21.92
CA LEU A 331 15.27 8.02 -21.88
C LEU A 331 14.03 7.93 -21.01
N ALA A 332 13.92 8.78 -20.00
CA ALA A 332 12.82 8.76 -19.04
C ALA A 332 12.18 10.14 -18.93
N GLN A 333 10.86 10.17 -18.70
CA GLN A 333 10.20 11.40 -18.28
C GLN A 333 10.62 11.70 -16.82
N PRO A 334 11.28 12.85 -16.56
CA PRO A 334 11.83 13.15 -15.26
C PRO A 334 10.78 13.77 -14.33
N HIS A 335 10.77 13.30 -13.08
CA HIS A 335 10.02 13.86 -11.96
C HIS A 335 10.98 14.25 -10.86
N ALA A 336 11.45 15.50 -10.90
CA ALA A 336 12.33 16.04 -9.87
C ALA A 336 11.55 16.25 -8.56
N LEU A 337 11.94 15.52 -7.51
CA LEU A 337 11.38 15.73 -6.18
C LEU A 337 11.88 17.05 -5.62
N THR A 338 10.94 17.87 -5.19
CA THR A 338 11.20 19.09 -4.44
C THR A 338 11.10 18.83 -2.94
N PRO A 339 11.72 19.67 -2.09
CA PRO A 339 11.45 19.67 -0.66
C PRO A 339 9.96 19.88 -0.37
N LEU A 340 9.51 19.42 0.80
CA LEU A 340 8.14 19.57 1.26
C LEU A 340 7.81 21.04 1.53
N SER A 341 6.53 21.39 1.36
CA SER A 341 6.01 22.67 1.81
C SER A 341 6.12 22.80 3.35
N PRO A 342 6.07 24.02 3.91
CA PRO A 342 6.02 24.19 5.36
C PRO A 342 4.90 23.36 6.03
N ASP A 343 3.74 23.26 5.38
CA ASP A 343 2.58 22.52 5.88
C ASP A 343 2.77 21.00 5.80
N ASP A 344 3.25 20.49 4.66
CA ASP A 344 3.55 19.06 4.50
C ASP A 344 4.69 18.62 5.43
N GLY A 345 5.70 19.46 5.61
CA GLY A 345 6.78 19.18 6.54
C GLY A 345 6.33 19.25 8.00
N ALA A 346 5.41 20.15 8.34
CA ALA A 346 4.78 20.18 9.66
C ALA A 346 3.97 18.91 9.91
N LEU A 347 3.17 18.45 8.93
CA LEU A 347 2.48 17.16 8.99
C LEU A 347 3.47 16.00 9.18
N CYS A 348 4.58 15.99 8.44
CA CYS A 348 5.63 14.98 8.56
C CYS A 348 6.16 14.89 10.01
N ILE A 349 6.52 16.03 10.61
CA ILE A 349 7.00 16.10 12.00
C ILE A 349 5.90 15.65 12.99
N LEU A 350 4.70 16.22 12.90
CA LEU A 350 3.63 15.99 13.89
C LEU A 350 3.12 14.55 13.87
N ARG A 351 3.03 13.95 12.68
CA ARG A 351 2.68 12.54 12.53
C ARG A 351 3.80 11.65 13.08
N ARG A 352 5.06 11.93 12.72
CA ARG A 352 6.21 11.15 13.19
C ARG A 352 6.41 11.25 14.70
N ALA A 353 6.08 12.39 15.29
CA ALA A 353 6.11 12.63 16.74
C ALA A 353 4.87 12.08 17.47
N SER A 354 3.98 11.37 16.78
CA SER A 354 2.75 10.79 17.33
C SER A 354 1.79 11.80 17.98
N TYR A 355 1.86 13.08 17.61
CA TYR A 355 0.93 14.11 18.06
C TYR A 355 -0.39 14.13 17.31
N ILE A 356 -0.39 13.63 16.07
CA ILE A 356 -1.58 13.39 15.27
C ILE A 356 -1.46 12.01 14.61
N PRO A 357 -2.59 11.32 14.33
CA PRO A 357 -2.55 10.05 13.62
C PRO A 357 -1.99 10.23 12.20
N TRP A 358 -1.55 9.15 11.55
CA TRP A 358 -0.99 9.17 10.19
C TRP A 358 -1.94 9.79 9.15
N SER A 359 -3.25 9.64 9.33
CA SER A 359 -4.30 10.26 8.51
C SER A 359 -4.72 11.66 8.96
N GLY A 360 -4.21 12.11 10.11
CA GLY A 360 -4.54 13.39 10.73
C GLY A 360 -4.02 14.59 9.93
N GLN A 361 -4.69 15.71 10.11
CA GLN A 361 -4.43 16.99 9.46
C GLN A 361 -3.87 18.00 10.47
N LEU A 362 -3.34 19.13 10.01
CA LEU A 362 -2.76 20.17 10.89
C LEU A 362 -3.77 20.69 11.92
N ARG A 363 -5.06 20.72 11.58
CA ARG A 363 -6.14 21.12 12.48
C ARG A 363 -6.34 20.17 13.67
N ASP A 364 -5.87 18.92 13.55
CA ASP A 364 -5.99 17.91 14.59
C ASP A 364 -4.82 17.99 15.60
N ALA A 365 -3.86 18.89 15.36
CA ALA A 365 -2.70 19.07 16.23
C ALA A 365 -3.09 19.58 17.63
N PRO A 366 -2.28 19.29 18.67
CA PRO A 366 -2.61 19.63 20.05
C PRO A 366 -2.85 21.13 20.30
N SER A 367 -2.21 22.00 19.52
CA SER A 367 -2.43 23.45 19.59
C SER A 367 -2.01 24.17 18.30
N PRO A 368 -2.57 25.37 18.03
CA PRO A 368 -2.09 26.22 16.94
C PRO A 368 -0.61 26.61 17.08
N ALA A 369 -0.10 26.71 18.30
CA ALA A 369 1.30 26.99 18.56
C ALA A 369 2.21 25.83 18.11
N SER A 370 1.78 24.59 18.33
CA SER A 370 2.48 23.39 17.85
C SER A 370 2.55 23.34 16.33
N VAL A 371 1.47 23.68 15.64
CA VAL A 371 1.43 23.78 14.16
C VAL A 371 2.42 24.84 13.68
N LYS A 372 2.37 26.05 14.25
CA LYS A 372 3.26 27.14 13.86
C LYS A 372 4.73 26.79 14.09
N ALA A 373 5.06 26.15 15.21
CA ALA A 373 6.42 25.69 15.51
C ALA A 373 6.88 24.62 14.51
N ALA A 374 6.01 23.68 14.14
CA ALA A 374 6.32 22.63 13.17
C ALA A 374 6.52 23.20 11.75
N GLN A 375 5.71 24.18 11.33
CA GLN A 375 5.87 24.88 10.05
C GLN A 375 7.18 25.67 10.01
N GLU A 376 7.51 26.38 11.09
CA GLU A 376 8.78 27.12 11.20
C GLU A 376 9.97 26.16 11.16
N LEU A 377 9.90 25.05 11.89
CA LEU A 377 10.93 24.01 11.86
C LEU A 377 11.10 23.43 10.44
N SER A 378 9.99 23.14 9.76
CA SER A 378 9.98 22.70 8.36
C SER A 378 10.72 23.68 7.46
N GLN A 379 10.41 24.97 7.57
CA GLN A 379 11.06 26.02 6.80
C GLN A 379 12.56 26.13 7.11
N LEU A 380 12.95 26.08 8.39
CA LEU A 380 14.35 26.17 8.81
C LEU A 380 15.18 24.97 8.35
N MET A 381 14.59 23.77 8.36
CA MET A 381 15.20 22.53 7.86
C MET A 381 15.07 22.38 6.33
N GLY A 382 14.58 23.40 5.64
CA GLY A 382 14.49 23.44 4.18
C GLY A 382 13.49 22.45 3.58
N GLY A 383 12.50 21.98 4.35
CA GLY A 383 11.48 21.03 3.89
C GLY A 383 12.00 19.63 3.59
N LEU A 384 13.15 19.23 4.13
CA LEU A 384 13.82 17.98 3.76
C LEU A 384 13.25 16.78 4.51
N PRO A 385 12.58 15.82 3.85
CA PRO A 385 11.87 14.73 4.51
C PRO A 385 12.71 13.95 5.51
N LEU A 386 13.97 13.60 5.17
CA LEU A 386 14.85 12.88 6.08
C LEU A 386 15.14 13.66 7.37
N ALA A 387 15.43 14.97 7.27
CA ALA A 387 15.69 15.80 8.44
C ALA A 387 14.45 15.97 9.32
N LEU A 388 13.27 16.09 8.68
CA LEU A 388 11.98 16.24 9.36
C LEU A 388 11.53 14.95 10.05
N GLU A 389 11.76 13.81 9.42
CA GLU A 389 11.52 12.49 10.02
C GLU A 389 12.42 12.29 11.25
N GLN A 390 13.71 12.60 11.14
CA GLN A 390 14.64 12.53 12.27
C GLN A 390 14.26 13.48 13.42
N ALA A 391 13.82 14.71 13.09
CA ALA A 391 13.32 15.65 14.10
C ALA A 391 12.08 15.11 14.81
N GLY A 392 11.11 14.57 14.06
CA GLY A 392 9.91 13.94 14.62
C GLY A 392 10.24 12.74 15.51
N ALA A 393 11.19 11.90 15.09
CA ALA A 393 11.67 10.77 15.87
C ALA A 393 12.31 11.22 17.20
N TYR A 394 13.18 12.23 17.15
CA TYR A 394 13.78 12.79 18.35
C TYR A 394 12.74 13.38 19.30
N ILE A 395 11.74 14.10 18.77
CA ILE A 395 10.65 14.68 19.58
C ILE A 395 9.84 13.58 20.27
N GLU A 396 9.55 12.48 19.58
CA GLU A 396 8.86 11.32 20.15
C GLU A 396 9.67 10.68 21.28
N THR A 397 10.94 10.34 21.01
CA THR A 397 11.80 9.63 21.96
C THR A 397 12.09 10.46 23.21
N THR A 398 12.36 11.76 23.05
CA THR A 398 12.76 12.62 24.18
C THR A 398 11.60 13.29 24.91
N GLY A 399 10.41 13.32 24.31
CA GLY A 399 9.25 14.03 24.85
C GLY A 399 9.41 15.56 24.94
N ARG A 400 10.47 16.14 24.37
CA ARG A 400 10.81 17.58 24.48
C ARG A 400 9.76 18.52 23.85
N GLY A 401 8.94 18.00 22.94
CA GLY A 401 7.96 18.78 22.20
C GLY A 401 8.53 19.57 21.02
N VAL A 402 7.65 19.92 20.08
CA VAL A 402 8.04 20.62 18.83
C VAL A 402 8.70 21.97 19.13
N GLY A 403 8.14 22.74 20.07
CA GLY A 403 8.67 24.04 20.45
C GLY A 403 10.07 23.94 21.05
N GLY A 404 10.29 22.99 21.97
CA GLY A 404 11.60 22.78 22.58
C GLY A 404 12.65 22.28 21.58
N TYR A 405 12.27 21.46 20.59
CA TYR A 405 13.18 21.09 19.50
C TYR A 405 13.49 22.27 18.57
N LEU A 406 12.51 23.13 18.28
CA LEU A 406 12.73 24.33 17.47
C LEU A 406 13.71 25.31 18.14
N GLU A 407 13.59 25.51 19.46
CA GLU A 407 14.54 26.31 20.24
C GLU A 407 15.95 25.71 20.17
N LEU A 408 16.06 24.39 20.37
CA LEU A 408 17.33 23.67 20.24
C LEU A 408 17.95 23.85 18.86
N TYR A 409 17.15 23.66 17.80
CA TYR A 409 17.60 23.84 16.42
C TYR A 409 18.17 25.24 16.20
N LYS A 410 17.45 26.28 16.66
CA LYS A 410 17.88 27.68 16.53
C LYS A 410 19.18 27.96 17.30
N GLN A 411 19.36 27.37 18.47
CA GLN A 411 20.53 27.57 19.32
C GLN A 411 21.81 27.02 18.67
N TYR A 412 21.76 25.81 18.11
CA TYR A 412 22.93 25.09 17.61
C TYR A 412 23.20 25.29 16.11
N ARG A 413 22.22 25.81 15.35
CA ARG A 413 22.36 26.11 13.92
C ARG A 413 23.62 26.96 13.59
N PRO A 414 23.98 28.02 14.34
CA PRO A 414 25.15 28.83 14.02
C PRO A 414 26.48 28.05 14.08
N GLU A 415 26.60 27.08 14.99
CA GLU A 415 27.81 26.27 15.14
C GLU A 415 27.99 25.31 13.96
N ILE A 416 26.91 24.72 13.47
CA ILE A 416 26.92 23.81 12.31
C ILE A 416 27.20 24.56 11.01
N GLN A 417 26.72 25.80 10.90
CA GLN A 417 27.00 26.68 9.77
C GLN A 417 28.48 27.04 9.62
N GLN A 418 29.27 26.99 10.71
CA GLN A 418 30.71 27.28 10.69
C GLN A 418 31.56 26.13 10.17
N HIS A 419 31.05 24.89 10.22
CA HIS A 419 31.79 23.67 9.89
C HIS A 419 31.46 23.08 8.50
N SER A 420 30.65 23.78 7.69
CA SER A 420 30.16 23.29 6.39
C SER A 420 30.64 24.15 5.22
N TYR A 421 31.36 23.56 4.24
CA TYR A 421 31.85 24.24 3.02
C TYR A 421 31.02 23.86 1.76
N GLY A 422 30.53 24.85 0.99
CA GLY A 422 29.97 24.72 -0.37
C GLY A 422 28.45 24.95 -0.53
N ASP A 423 27.96 25.08 -1.78
CA ASP A 423 26.56 25.46 -2.17
C ASP A 423 25.45 24.46 -1.78
N VAL A 424 25.78 23.26 -1.30
CA VAL A 424 24.84 22.26 -0.75
C VAL A 424 24.53 22.54 0.75
N ARG A 425 24.71 23.80 1.16
CA ARG A 425 24.85 24.27 2.54
C ARG A 425 23.64 23.95 3.42
N SER A 426 22.46 24.47 3.06
CA SER A 426 21.23 24.29 3.83
C SER A 426 20.75 22.84 3.88
N TYR A 427 21.05 22.05 2.85
CA TYR A 427 20.70 20.63 2.79
C TYR A 427 21.53 19.77 3.74
N ARG A 428 22.86 19.93 3.71
CA ARG A 428 23.75 19.17 4.60
C ARG A 428 23.58 19.62 6.05
N GLU A 429 23.32 20.91 6.30
CA GLU A 429 23.14 21.46 7.64
C GLU A 429 21.96 20.83 8.40
N ALA A 430 20.78 20.71 7.76
CA ALA A 430 19.59 20.19 8.45
C ALA A 430 19.74 18.71 8.82
N VAL A 431 20.27 17.89 7.90
CA VAL A 431 20.51 16.46 8.15
C VAL A 431 21.66 16.27 9.15
N ALA A 432 22.75 17.05 9.02
CA ALA A 432 23.86 16.99 9.96
C ALA A 432 23.44 17.41 11.37
N PHE A 433 22.61 18.44 11.53
CA PHE A 433 22.08 18.84 12.84
C PHE A 433 21.25 17.72 13.47
N ALA A 434 20.28 17.18 12.73
CA ALA A 434 19.41 16.13 13.24
C ALA A 434 20.22 14.90 13.67
N TRP A 435 21.25 14.53 12.88
CA TRP A 435 22.20 13.50 13.24
C TRP A 435 23.03 13.83 14.48
N THR A 436 23.62 15.03 14.58
CA THR A 436 24.48 15.41 15.71
C THR A 436 23.72 15.38 17.03
N ILE A 437 22.52 15.96 17.07
CA ILE A 437 21.68 15.97 18.28
C ILE A 437 21.20 14.56 18.64
N ALA A 438 20.80 13.75 17.66
CA ALA A 438 20.42 12.36 17.91
C ALA A 438 21.61 11.56 18.45
N ARG A 439 22.81 11.75 17.88
CA ARG A 439 24.05 11.12 18.33
C ARG A 439 24.41 11.49 19.77
N GLU A 440 24.33 12.77 20.13
CA GLU A 440 24.59 13.22 21.51
C GLU A 440 23.59 12.62 22.50
N ALA A 441 22.30 12.54 22.13
CA ALA A 441 21.30 11.88 22.96
C ALA A 441 21.60 10.37 23.13
N VAL A 442 21.95 9.68 22.04
CA VAL A 442 22.33 8.25 22.08
C VAL A 442 23.61 8.05 22.89
N GLU A 443 24.60 8.92 22.80
CA GLU A 443 25.84 8.83 23.58
C GLU A 443 25.58 8.90 25.08
N LEU A 444 24.65 9.77 25.49
CA LEU A 444 24.25 9.92 26.89
C LEU A 444 23.45 8.72 27.41
N GLU A 445 22.59 8.13 26.57
CA GLU A 445 21.72 7.02 26.95
C GLU A 445 22.40 5.65 26.86
N SER A 446 23.15 5.41 25.78
CA SER A 446 23.82 4.14 25.49
C SER A 446 25.11 4.34 24.69
N PRO A 447 26.27 4.47 25.37
CA PRO A 447 27.58 4.52 24.71
C PRO A 447 27.87 3.31 23.80
N ALA A 448 27.31 2.13 24.14
CA ALA A 448 27.44 0.93 23.32
C ALA A 448 26.66 1.02 22.00
N ALA A 449 25.48 1.66 21.99
CA ALA A 449 24.74 1.91 20.75
C ALA A 449 25.52 2.87 19.84
N LEU A 450 26.21 3.87 20.41
CA LEU A 450 27.09 4.75 19.64
C LEU A 450 28.29 3.99 19.03
N GLU A 451 28.97 3.13 19.79
CA GLU A 451 30.04 2.27 19.24
C GLU A 451 29.54 1.35 18.14
N LEU A 452 28.32 0.80 18.28
CA LEU A 452 27.68 -0.01 17.26
C LEU A 452 27.43 0.79 15.97
N LEU A 453 26.94 2.03 16.09
CA LEU A 453 26.76 2.93 14.93
C LEU A 453 28.09 3.22 14.23
N HIS A 454 29.17 3.46 15.00
CA HIS A 454 30.51 3.64 14.43
C HIS A 454 30.99 2.38 13.70
N LEU A 455 30.75 1.19 14.24
CA LEU A 455 31.09 -0.07 13.57
C LEU A 455 30.32 -0.24 12.26
N CYS A 456 29.01 0.04 12.26
CA CYS A 456 28.16 -0.02 11.06
C CYS A 456 28.65 0.92 9.94
N ALA A 457 29.29 2.04 10.27
CA ALA A 457 29.86 2.96 9.28
C ALA A 457 31.00 2.36 8.44
N TYR A 458 31.59 1.23 8.86
CA TYR A 458 32.60 0.48 8.11
C TYR A 458 32.01 -0.70 7.30
N LEU A 459 30.71 -0.95 7.41
CA LEU A 459 30.02 -2.06 6.75
C LEU A 459 29.24 -1.57 5.52
N ALA A 460 28.60 -2.51 4.81
CA ALA A 460 27.67 -2.16 3.74
C ALA A 460 26.51 -1.32 4.30
N PRO A 461 25.99 -0.32 3.56
CA PRO A 461 24.96 0.60 4.05
C PRO A 461 23.61 -0.08 4.31
N ASP A 462 23.38 -1.28 3.77
CA ASP A 462 22.14 -2.03 3.86
C ASP A 462 22.40 -3.52 4.10
N GLY A 463 21.42 -4.23 4.65
CA GLY A 463 21.44 -5.70 4.73
C GLY A 463 22.52 -6.29 5.64
N ILE A 464 23.05 -5.51 6.59
CA ILE A 464 24.08 -5.93 7.54
C ILE A 464 23.58 -7.15 8.35
N PRO A 465 24.15 -8.36 8.16
CA PRO A 465 23.71 -9.53 8.89
C PRO A 465 24.02 -9.41 10.38
N TYR A 466 23.04 -9.73 11.24
CA TYR A 466 23.22 -9.74 12.70
C TYR A 466 24.39 -10.64 13.15
N ALA A 467 24.66 -11.71 12.38
CA ALA A 467 25.77 -12.63 12.64
C ALA A 467 27.16 -11.99 12.49
N LEU A 468 27.28 -10.81 11.86
CA LEU A 468 28.54 -10.06 11.78
C LEU A 468 28.95 -9.44 13.12
N PHE A 469 28.04 -9.32 14.09
CA PHE A 469 28.35 -8.84 15.42
C PHE A 469 28.76 -10.03 16.29
N PRO A 470 30.07 -10.30 16.48
CA PRO A 470 30.51 -11.48 17.19
C PRO A 470 30.04 -11.44 18.64
N LYS A 471 29.62 -12.60 19.16
CA LYS A 471 29.33 -12.78 20.60
C LYS A 471 30.61 -12.76 21.45
N ASP A 472 31.77 -12.51 20.85
CA ASP A 472 33.06 -12.39 21.53
C ASP A 472 33.35 -10.93 21.87
N ALA A 473 33.06 -10.57 23.12
CA ALA A 473 33.28 -9.25 23.69
C ALA A 473 34.71 -8.73 23.53
N ARG A 474 35.70 -9.61 23.33
CA ARG A 474 37.12 -9.21 23.20
C ARG A 474 37.43 -8.54 21.87
N ILE A 475 36.59 -8.76 20.84
CA ILE A 475 36.76 -8.15 19.51
C ILE A 475 36.09 -6.77 19.45
N LEU A 476 34.98 -6.59 20.18
CA LEU A 476 34.13 -5.41 20.11
C LEU A 476 34.52 -4.30 21.11
N GLY A 477 35.66 -4.41 21.78
CA GLY A 477 36.12 -3.41 22.74
C GLY A 477 35.39 -3.46 24.09
N LEU A 478 35.74 -2.52 24.97
CA LEU A 478 35.33 -2.56 26.39
C LEU A 478 33.88 -2.09 26.63
N VAL A 479 33.27 -1.36 25.69
CA VAL A 479 31.93 -0.79 25.85
C VAL A 479 30.91 -1.64 25.09
N LEU A 480 31.09 -1.85 23.78
CA LEU A 480 30.17 -2.68 23.00
C LEU A 480 30.30 -4.18 23.31
N GLY A 481 31.50 -4.68 23.64
CA GLY A 481 31.74 -6.09 23.90
C GLY A 481 30.86 -6.71 25.00
N PRO A 482 30.82 -6.14 26.22
CA PRO A 482 29.95 -6.64 27.30
C PRO A 482 28.45 -6.60 26.98
N VAL A 483 28.01 -5.66 26.13
CA VAL A 483 26.62 -5.55 25.66
C VAL A 483 26.31 -6.63 24.63
N ALA A 484 27.19 -6.82 23.64
CA ALA A 484 27.04 -7.82 22.58
C ALA A 484 27.08 -9.27 23.09
N ALA A 485 27.75 -9.53 24.22
CA ALA A 485 27.78 -10.85 24.86
C ALA A 485 26.42 -11.28 25.45
N VAL A 486 25.49 -10.34 25.67
CA VAL A 486 24.16 -10.60 26.22
C VAL A 486 23.12 -10.25 25.15
N PRO A 487 22.48 -11.24 24.50
CA PRO A 487 21.58 -11.00 23.37
C PRO A 487 20.52 -9.93 23.63
N LEU A 488 19.88 -9.94 24.79
CA LEU A 488 18.86 -8.95 25.14
C LEU A 488 19.41 -7.51 25.25
N ARG A 489 20.65 -7.35 25.71
CA ARG A 489 21.28 -6.01 25.80
C ARG A 489 21.74 -5.53 24.43
N LEU A 490 22.16 -6.43 23.56
CA LEU A 490 22.45 -6.11 22.16
C LEU A 490 21.17 -5.68 21.44
N ASP A 491 20.06 -6.39 21.65
CA ASP A 491 18.76 -6.00 21.08
C ASP A 491 18.34 -4.61 21.57
N GLN A 492 18.49 -4.31 22.87
CA GLN A 492 18.24 -2.97 23.43
C GLN A 492 19.18 -1.87 22.91
N ALA A 493 20.38 -2.22 22.44
CA ALA A 493 21.29 -1.25 21.82
C ALA A 493 20.95 -1.00 20.34
N ILE A 494 20.14 -1.88 19.73
CA ILE A 494 19.69 -1.80 18.33
C ILE A 494 18.33 -1.12 18.20
N THR A 495 17.42 -1.36 19.16
CA THR A 495 16.06 -0.80 19.22
C THR A 495 16.03 0.50 19.98
#